data_AF-A0A2J8XY30-F1
#
_entry.id   AF-A0A2J8XY30-F1
#
_cell.length_a   1.000
_cell.length_b   1.000
_cell.length_c   1.000
_cell.angle_alpha   90.00
_cell.angle_beta   90.00
_cell.angle_gamma   90.00
#
_symmetry.space_group_name_H-M   'P 1'
#
loop_
_entity.id
_entity.type
_entity.pdbx_description
1 polymer ?
#
loop_
_entity_poly.entity_id
_entity_poly.type
_entity_poly.pdbx_seq_one_letter_code
_entity_poly.pdbx_strand_id
1 'polypeptide(L)'
;MTLLSSQSSSLVAPSGSVSTENPEQRMLEKRAKVIEELLQTERDYIRDLKMCIERIMVPLQQAQVPNIDFEGLFGNMQMVIKVSKQLLAALEISDAVGFLRCHPGWSAVVRIQLTAASTS
;
A
#
# COMPACT_ATOMS: atom_id res chain seq x y z
N MET A 1 -30.41 49.04 -35.25
CA MET A 1 -30.15 49.63 -33.92
C MET A 1 -28.90 48.95 -33.35
N THR A 2 -27.89 49.76 -33.01
CA THR A 2 -26.80 49.53 -32.00
C THR A 2 -25.90 48.30 -32.21
N LEU A 3 -24.66 48.41 -32.70
CA LEU A 3 -23.43 49.04 -32.17
C LEU A 3 -22.71 48.29 -31.02
N LEU A 4 -21.39 48.21 -31.20
CA LEU A 4 -20.26 48.01 -30.27
C LEU A 4 -19.79 46.59 -29.87
N SER A 5 -18.69 46.20 -30.54
CA SER A 5 -17.42 45.69 -30.02
C SER A 5 -17.29 45.29 -28.54
N SER A 6 -16.61 44.16 -28.30
CA SER A 6 -15.65 44.05 -27.20
C SER A 6 -14.45 43.20 -27.62
N GLN A 7 -13.32 43.89 -27.74
CA GLN A 7 -11.99 43.32 -27.64
C GLN A 7 -11.87 42.61 -26.28
N SER A 8 -11.31 41.41 -26.28
CA SER A 8 -10.71 40.83 -25.08
C SER A 8 -9.25 40.55 -25.42
N SER A 9 -8.47 41.61 -25.21
CA SER A 9 -7.11 41.63 -24.68
C SER A 9 -6.36 40.29 -24.61
N SER A 10 -5.37 40.18 -25.50
CA SER A 10 -3.97 39.90 -25.19
C SER A 10 -3.66 39.33 -23.80
N LEU A 11 -3.15 38.09 -23.81
CA LEU A 11 -1.96 37.63 -23.08
C LEU A 11 -1.77 38.17 -21.66
N VAL A 12 -2.20 37.41 -20.64
CA VAL A 12 -1.38 37.18 -19.45
C VAL A 12 -1.56 35.72 -19.03
N ALA A 13 -0.46 34.99 -19.03
CA ALA A 13 -0.36 33.57 -18.75
C ALA A 13 -1.02 33.19 -17.42
N PRO A 14 -1.72 32.04 -17.33
CA PRO A 14 -1.49 31.23 -16.15
C PRO A 14 -0.04 30.76 -16.29
N SER A 15 0.85 31.34 -15.50
CA SER A 15 2.03 30.62 -15.00
C SER A 15 1.56 29.45 -14.13
N GLY A 16 0.73 28.57 -14.70
CA GLY A 16 0.72 27.19 -14.30
C GLY A 16 1.98 26.65 -14.92
N SER A 17 2.98 26.37 -14.09
CA SER A 17 3.95 25.35 -14.43
C SER A 17 3.15 24.14 -14.88
N VAL A 18 2.93 24.02 -16.20
CA VAL A 18 2.56 22.77 -16.82
C VAL A 18 3.78 21.92 -16.55
N SER A 19 3.73 21.20 -15.43
CA SER A 19 4.70 20.19 -15.12
C SER A 19 4.73 19.31 -16.36
N THR A 20 5.81 19.43 -17.11
CA THR A 20 6.18 18.59 -18.24
C THR A 20 6.55 17.21 -17.68
N GLU A 21 5.64 16.62 -16.92
CA GLU A 21 5.79 15.28 -16.37
C GLU A 21 5.45 14.30 -17.48
N ASN A 22 6.50 13.60 -17.92
CA ASN A 22 6.42 12.49 -18.86
C ASN A 22 5.24 11.58 -18.43
N PRO A 23 4.29 11.24 -19.33
CA PRO A 23 3.18 10.33 -19.02
C PRO A 23 3.63 9.04 -18.34
N GLU A 24 4.84 8.55 -18.63
CA GLU A 24 5.43 7.38 -17.96
C GLU A 24 5.66 7.61 -16.47
N GLN A 25 6.11 8.79 -16.07
CA GLN A 25 6.35 9.13 -14.67
C GLN A 25 5.04 9.19 -13.88
N ARG A 26 3.98 9.77 -14.46
CA ARG A 26 2.64 9.76 -13.87
C ARG A 26 2.07 8.34 -13.71
N MET A 27 2.39 7.43 -14.63
CA MET A 27 1.99 6.02 -14.50
C MET A 27 2.75 5.31 -13.37
N LEU A 28 4.04 5.58 -13.20
CA LEU A 28 4.86 5.02 -12.12
C LEU A 28 4.38 5.51 -10.74
N GLU A 29 4.09 6.80 -10.60
CA GLU A 29 3.55 7.38 -9.36
C GLU A 29 2.18 6.78 -8.99
N LYS A 30 1.31 6.56 -9.97
CA LYS A 30 0.03 5.87 -9.74
C LYS A 30 0.24 4.44 -9.27
N ARG A 31 1.20 3.71 -9.86
CA ARG A 31 1.53 2.34 -9.43
C ARG A 31 2.07 2.33 -7.99
N ALA A 32 2.94 3.27 -7.63
CA ALA A 32 3.44 3.40 -6.27
C ALA A 32 2.31 3.63 -5.25
N LYS A 33 1.36 4.52 -5.57
CA LYS A 33 0.19 4.76 -4.70
C LYS A 33 -0.68 3.52 -4.51
N VAL A 34 -0.94 2.76 -5.57
CA VAL A 34 -1.71 1.52 -5.48
C VAL A 34 -1.02 0.48 -4.60
N ILE A 35 0.32 0.37 -4.68
CA ILE A 35 1.08 -0.56 -3.84
C ILE A 35 1.05 -0.10 -2.37
N GLU A 36 1.22 1.19 -2.11
CA GLU A 36 1.11 1.75 -0.75
C GLU A 36 -0.28 1.49 -0.15
N GLU A 37 -1.34 1.73 -0.92
CA GLU A 37 -2.72 1.42 -0.48
C GLU A 37 -2.91 -0.07 -0.18
N LEU A 38 -2.35 -0.96 -1.01
CA LEU A 38 -2.40 -2.40 -0.77
C LEU A 38 -1.67 -2.80 0.53
N LEU A 39 -0.47 -2.25 0.76
CA LEU A 39 0.29 -2.51 1.98
C LEU A 39 -0.45 -2.01 3.21
N GLN A 40 -0.96 -0.79 3.15
CA GLN A 40 -1.68 -0.16 4.27
C GLN A 40 -2.97 -0.93 4.58
N THR A 41 -3.75 -1.30 3.57
CA THR A 41 -4.98 -2.08 3.77
C THR A 41 -4.71 -3.47 4.35
N GLU A 42 -3.61 -4.14 3.98
CA GLU A 42 -3.24 -5.43 4.57
C GLU A 42 -2.81 -5.27 6.05
N ARG A 43 -2.07 -4.20 6.39
CA ARG A 43 -1.74 -3.87 7.80
C ARG A 43 -3.00 -3.65 8.62
N ASP A 44 -3.95 -2.92 8.06
CA ASP A 44 -5.22 -2.60 8.70
C ASP A 44 -6.07 -3.85 8.91
N TYR A 45 -6.13 -4.74 7.92
CA TYR A 45 -6.81 -6.03 8.05
C TYR A 45 -6.24 -6.87 9.20
N ILE A 46 -4.90 -7.00 9.28
CA ILE A 46 -4.24 -7.73 10.39
C ILE A 46 -4.55 -7.09 11.74
N ARG A 47 -4.53 -5.76 11.81
CA ARG A 47 -4.83 -4.99 13.03
C ARG A 47 -6.27 -5.24 13.48
N ASP A 48 -7.23 -5.22 12.56
CA ASP A 48 -8.65 -5.44 12.87
C ASP A 48 -8.91 -6.87 13.36
N LEU A 49 -8.34 -7.89 12.68
CA LEU A 49 -8.45 -9.27 13.14
C LEU A 49 -7.87 -9.47 14.55
N LYS A 50 -6.71 -8.88 14.83
CA LYS A 50 -6.13 -8.90 16.18
C LYS A 50 -7.03 -8.22 17.21
N MET A 51 -7.64 -7.07 16.87
CA MET A 51 -8.59 -6.42 17.77
C MET A 51 -9.81 -7.29 18.06
N CYS A 52 -10.36 -7.98 17.06
CA CYS A 52 -11.46 -8.93 17.29
C CYS A 52 -11.06 -10.01 18.31
N ILE A 53 -9.82 -10.52 18.22
CA ILE A 53 -9.32 -11.50 19.17
C ILE A 53 -9.11 -10.91 20.55
N GLU A 54 -8.38 -9.81 20.66
CA GLU A 54 -7.95 -9.21 21.93
C GLU A 54 -9.11 -8.57 22.69
N ARG A 55 -10.09 -7.99 21.98
CA ARG A 55 -11.17 -7.21 22.58
C ARG A 55 -12.49 -7.95 22.66
N ILE A 56 -12.66 -9.04 21.91
CA ILE A 56 -13.92 -9.79 21.88
C ILE A 56 -13.68 -11.25 22.27
N MET A 57 -12.88 -11.99 21.50
CA MET A 57 -12.70 -13.43 21.74
C MET A 57 -12.11 -13.73 23.13
N VAL A 58 -10.99 -13.08 23.47
CA VAL A 58 -10.29 -13.31 24.75
C VAL A 58 -11.17 -12.91 25.95
N PRO A 59 -11.81 -11.73 25.99
CA PRO A 59 -12.73 -11.39 27.07
C PRO A 59 -13.91 -12.35 27.22
N LEU A 60 -14.50 -12.82 26.12
CA LEU A 60 -15.58 -13.81 26.17
C LEU A 60 -15.12 -15.16 26.74
N GLN A 61 -13.91 -15.60 26.38
CA GLN A 61 -13.30 -16.81 26.96
C GLN A 61 -13.04 -16.64 28.46
N GLN A 62 -12.51 -15.49 28.87
CA GLN A 62 -12.22 -15.18 30.28
C GLN A 62 -13.50 -15.06 31.13
N ALA A 63 -14.55 -14.49 30.56
CA ALA A 63 -15.86 -14.36 31.20
C ALA A 63 -16.60 -15.71 31.32
N GLN A 64 -16.09 -16.79 30.71
CA GLN A 64 -16.68 -18.13 30.73
C GLN A 64 -18.17 -18.13 30.35
N VAL A 65 -18.53 -17.34 29.34
CA VAL A 65 -19.92 -17.23 28.89
C VAL A 65 -20.38 -18.61 28.39
N PRO A 66 -21.46 -19.18 28.97
CA PRO A 66 -21.91 -20.52 28.61
C PRO A 66 -22.47 -20.56 27.19
N ASN A 67 -22.39 -21.74 26.55
CA ASN A 67 -23.00 -22.03 25.25
C ASN A 67 -22.44 -21.22 24.06
N ILE A 68 -21.22 -20.68 24.16
CA ILE A 68 -20.54 -20.08 23.00
C ILE A 68 -19.72 -21.14 22.26
N ASP A 69 -20.02 -21.34 20.98
CA ASP A 69 -19.16 -22.07 20.05
C ASP A 69 -18.09 -21.13 19.48
N PHE A 70 -16.89 -21.13 20.07
CA PHE A 70 -15.80 -20.26 19.64
C PHE A 70 -15.24 -20.62 18.27
N GLU A 71 -15.20 -21.92 17.94
CA GLU A 71 -14.75 -22.37 16.62
C GLU A 71 -15.75 -22.01 15.53
N GLY A 72 -17.06 -22.14 15.79
CA GLY A 72 -18.09 -21.69 14.87
C GLY A 72 -18.17 -20.16 14.73
N LEU A 73 -17.96 -19.42 15.82
CA LEU A 73 -18.10 -17.96 15.85
C LEU A 73 -16.86 -17.21 15.32
N PHE A 74 -15.66 -17.65 15.68
CA PHE A 74 -14.41 -16.99 15.30
C PHE A 74 -13.63 -17.75 14.21
N GLY A 75 -13.93 -19.04 13.99
CA GLY A 75 -13.32 -19.83 12.95
C GLY A 75 -11.79 -19.88 13.03
N ASN A 76 -11.18 -19.96 11.86
CA ASN A 76 -9.72 -20.03 11.70
C ASN A 76 -9.02 -18.66 11.76
N MET A 77 -9.60 -17.66 12.44
CA MET A 77 -9.11 -16.27 12.43
C MET A 77 -7.62 -16.14 12.80
N GLN A 78 -7.14 -16.93 13.77
CA GLN A 78 -5.71 -16.96 14.13
C GLN A 78 -4.80 -17.42 12.97
N MET A 79 -5.25 -18.42 12.20
CA MET A 79 -4.52 -18.90 11.02
C MET A 79 -4.54 -17.86 9.91
N VAL A 80 -5.66 -17.17 9.70
CA VAL A 80 -5.76 -16.07 8.74
C VAL A 80 -4.77 -14.96 9.08
N ILE A 81 -4.70 -14.53 10.36
CA ILE A 81 -3.69 -13.54 10.81
C ILE A 81 -2.26 -14.00 10.48
N LYS A 82 -1.96 -15.28 10.68
CA LYS A 82 -0.62 -15.82 10.38
C LYS A 82 -0.30 -15.71 8.89
N VAL A 83 -1.22 -16.13 8.02
CA VAL A 83 -1.03 -16.06 6.56
C VAL A 83 -0.98 -14.61 6.07
N SER A 84 -1.86 -13.74 6.56
CA SER A 84 -1.84 -12.31 6.23
C SER A 84 -0.53 -11.63 6.60
N LYS A 85 0.07 -11.96 7.76
CA LYS A 85 1.41 -11.45 8.11
C LYS A 85 2.49 -11.91 7.14
N GLN A 86 2.42 -13.16 6.67
CA GLN A 86 3.38 -13.67 5.68
C GLN A 86 3.18 -12.97 4.34
N LEU A 87 1.93 -12.73 3.94
CA LEU A 87 1.60 -11.97 2.74
C LEU A 87 2.13 -10.54 2.84
N LEU A 88 1.86 -9.82 3.93
CA LEU A 88 2.37 -8.47 4.16
C LEU A 88 3.89 -8.42 4.06
N ALA A 89 4.60 -9.33 4.73
CA ALA A 89 6.06 -9.39 4.65
C ALA A 89 6.56 -9.63 3.22
N ALA A 90 5.89 -10.50 2.45
CA ALA A 90 6.23 -10.74 1.05
C ALA A 90 5.96 -9.50 0.17
N LEU A 91 4.87 -8.77 0.42
CA LEU A 91 4.54 -7.54 -0.29
C LEU A 91 5.56 -6.42 0.00
N GLU A 92 5.99 -6.26 1.24
CA GLU A 92 7.00 -5.27 1.64
C GLU A 92 8.36 -5.54 0.97
N ILE A 93 8.77 -6.82 0.91
CA ILE A 93 9.99 -7.22 0.20
C ILE A 93 9.84 -6.95 -1.29
N SER A 94 8.68 -7.26 -1.89
CA SER A 94 8.44 -7.05 -3.31
C SER A 94 8.38 -5.56 -3.69
N ASP A 95 7.87 -4.69 -2.81
CA ASP A 95 7.85 -3.24 -3.05
C ASP A 95 9.25 -2.62 -2.91
N ALA A 96 10.04 -3.08 -1.93
CA ALA A 96 11.45 -2.73 -1.86
C ALA A 96 12.20 -3.10 -3.15
N VAL A 97 11.85 -4.23 -3.77
CA VAL A 97 12.40 -4.65 -5.08
C VAL A 97 11.76 -3.89 -6.26
N GLY A 98 10.51 -3.45 -6.15
CA GLY A 98 9.80 -2.63 -7.14
C GLY A 98 10.37 -1.22 -7.27
N PHE A 99 10.73 -0.59 -6.15
CA PHE A 99 11.43 0.70 -6.12
C PHE A 99 12.84 0.60 -6.74
N LEU A 100 13.53 -0.52 -6.51
CA LEU A 100 14.85 -0.83 -7.11
C LEU A 100 14.78 -1.11 -8.62
N ARG A 101 13.59 -1.41 -9.17
CA ARG A 101 13.39 -1.61 -10.62
C ARG A 101 13.25 -0.30 -11.40
N CYS A 102 13.02 0.83 -10.72
CA CYS A 102 12.89 2.14 -11.36
C CYS A 102 14.21 2.92 -11.45
N HIS A 103 15.32 2.42 -10.88
CA HIS A 103 16.62 3.08 -10.95
C HIS A 103 17.71 2.13 -11.52
N PRO A 104 18.25 2.37 -12.73
CA PRO A 104 19.14 1.43 -13.43
C PRO A 104 20.46 1.13 -12.69
N GLY A 105 20.87 1.96 -11.72
CA GLY A 105 22.10 1.77 -10.95
C GLY A 105 22.06 0.74 -9.82
N TRP A 106 20.88 0.37 -9.31
CA TRP A 106 20.78 -0.46 -8.10
C TRP A 106 20.76 -1.98 -8.35
N SER A 107 20.48 -2.40 -9.59
CA SER A 107 20.54 -3.83 -9.96
C SER A 107 21.94 -4.41 -9.75
N ALA A 108 22.98 -3.61 -9.95
CA ALA A 108 24.37 -4.01 -9.69
C ALA A 108 24.65 -4.17 -8.19
N VAL A 109 24.18 -3.23 -7.36
CA VAL A 109 24.41 -3.24 -5.90
C VAL A 109 23.71 -4.42 -5.24
N VAL A 110 22.46 -4.71 -5.61
CA VAL A 110 21.70 -5.85 -5.08
C VAL A 110 22.33 -7.17 -5.50
N ARG A 111 22.81 -7.27 -6.75
CA ARG A 111 23.48 -8.48 -7.25
C ARG A 111 24.82 -8.70 -6.53
N ILE A 112 25.57 -7.64 -6.22
CA ILE A 112 26.81 -7.71 -5.42
C ILE A 112 26.53 -8.17 -3.99
N GLN A 113 25.53 -7.60 -3.32
CA GLN A 113 25.17 -7.98 -1.95
C GLN A 113 24.65 -9.41 -1.83
N LEU A 114 23.84 -9.87 -2.80
CA LEU A 114 23.33 -11.24 -2.81
C LEU A 114 24.44 -12.28 -3.09
N THR A 115 25.44 -11.91 -3.89
CA THR A 115 26.63 -12.75 -4.15
C THR A 115 27.53 -12.84 -2.92
N ALA A 116 27.71 -11.73 -2.18
CA ALA A 116 28.47 -11.72 -0.93
C ALA A 116 27.84 -12.59 0.16
N ALA A 117 26.51 -12.62 0.25
CA ALA A 117 25.79 -13.41 1.25
C ALA A 117 25.77 -14.94 0.97
N SER A 118 26.08 -15.38 -0.26
CA SER A 118 26.11 -16.80 -0.62
C SER A 118 27.50 -17.44 -0.47
N THR A 119 28.51 -16.69 -0.03
CA THR A 119 29.90 -17.15 0.09
C THR A 119 30.38 -17.21 1.56
N SER A 120 29.47 -17.19 2.53
CA SER A 120 29.77 -17.35 3.96
C SER A 120 28.91 -18.43 4.60
#